data_AF-A0A4Q1CNK0-F1
#
_entry.id   AF-A0A4Q1CNK0-F1
#
_cell.length_a   1.000
_cell.length_b   1.000
_cell.length_c   1.000
_cell.angle_alpha   90.00
_cell.angle_beta   90.00
_cell.angle_gamma   90.00
#
_symmetry.space_group_name_H-M   'P 1'
#
loop_
_entity.id
_entity.type
_entity.pdbx_description
1 polymer ?
#
loop_
_entity_poly.entity_id
_entity_poly.type
_entity_poly.pdbx_seq_one_letter_code
_entity_poly.pdbx_strand_id
1 'polypeptide(L)' 'MPNPKRRHSQQRSAKRRTHYSAVSVTLTKDSTTGETHPRHRAHVSEGKLYYKGKLVAEKAPAKA' A
#
# COMPACT_ATOMS: atom_id res chain seq x y z
N MET A 1 7.95 35.44 18.78
CA MET A 1 7.55 34.14 18.17
C MET A 1 6.09 34.24 17.72
N PRO A 2 5.71 33.70 16.56
CA PRO A 2 4.32 33.75 16.10
C PRO A 2 3.46 32.73 16.85
N ASN A 3 2.48 33.20 17.62
CA ASN A 3 1.55 32.34 18.35
C ASN A 3 0.13 32.51 17.78
N PRO A 4 -0.66 31.44 17.65
CA PRO A 4 -2.04 31.55 17.17
C PRO A 4 -2.87 32.41 18.14
N LYS A 5 -3.42 33.52 17.64
CA LYS A 5 -4.24 34.44 18.45
C LYS A 5 -5.56 33.82 18.91
N ARG A 6 -6.11 32.88 18.13
CA ARG A 6 -7.38 32.19 18.39
C ARG A 6 -7.32 30.73 17.97
N ARG A 7 -8.10 29.89 18.65
CA ARG A 7 -8.35 28.50 18.24
C ARG A 7 -9.10 28.49 16.90
N HIS A 8 -8.72 27.58 16.00
CA HIS A 8 -9.49 27.35 14.77
C HIS A 8 -10.83 26.68 15.05
N SER A 9 -11.87 27.06 14.32
CA SER A 9 -13.18 26.40 14.39
C SER A 9 -13.06 24.94 13.96
N GLN A 10 -14.02 24.12 14.41
CA GLN A 10 -14.12 22.72 14.00
C GLN A 10 -14.31 22.61 12.49
N GLN A 11 -15.15 23.47 11.90
CA GLN A 11 -15.38 23.54 10.45
C GLN A 11 -14.09 23.82 9.67
N ARG A 12 -13.27 24.79 10.10
CA ARG A 12 -11.98 25.09 9.44
C ARG A 12 -11.01 23.91 9.53
N SER A 13 -10.97 23.25 10.69
CA SER A 13 -10.09 22.08 10.90
C SER A 13 -10.53 20.88 10.05
N ALA A 14 -11.84 20.64 9.95
CA ALA A 14 -12.42 19.60 9.09
C ALA A 14 -12.13 19.89 7.61
N LYS A 15 -12.38 21.12 7.15
CA LYS A 15 -12.09 21.55 5.77
C LYS A 15 -10.61 21.42 5.42
N ARG A 16 -9.70 21.71 6.35
CA ARG A 16 -8.24 21.52 6.13
C ARG A 16 -7.87 20.05 5.95
N ARG A 17 -8.57 19.12 6.62
CA ARG A 17 -8.27 17.68 6.61
C ARG A 17 -8.92 16.92 5.45
N THR A 18 -9.66 17.57 4.55
CA THR A 18 -10.33 16.91 3.41
C THR A 18 -9.34 16.23 2.45
N HIS A 19 -8.11 16.72 2.38
CA HIS A 19 -7.05 16.14 1.53
C HIS A 19 -6.16 15.13 2.27
N TYR A 20 -6.36 14.93 3.59
CA TYR A 20 -5.62 13.95 4.37
C TYR A 20 -6.34 12.60 4.31
N SER A 21 -6.38 12.00 3.12
CA SER A 21 -7.03 10.72 2.85
C SER A 21 -5.98 9.62 2.61
N ALA A 22 -6.33 8.39 3.00
CA ALA A 22 -5.53 7.22 2.66
C ALA A 22 -5.72 6.88 1.17
N VAL A 23 -4.62 6.69 0.45
CA VAL A 23 -4.64 6.25 -0.95
C VAL A 23 -4.58 4.73 -0.97
N SER A 24 -5.47 4.09 -1.74
CA SER A 24 -5.43 2.64 -1.93
C SER A 24 -4.22 2.22 -2.76
N VAL A 25 -3.62 1.09 -2.39
CA VAL A 25 -2.51 0.50 -3.17
C VAL A 25 -3.06 -0.09 -4.46
N THR A 26 -2.35 0.09 -5.57
CA THR A 26 -2.70 -0.56 -6.83
C THR A 26 -2.42 -2.06 -6.75
N LEU A 27 -3.48 -2.86 -6.73
CA LEU A 27 -3.44 -4.31 -6.65
C LEU A 27 -3.76 -4.94 -8.01
N THR A 28 -3.07 -6.03 -8.33
CA THR A 28 -3.29 -6.85 -9.53
C THR A 28 -3.37 -8.33 -9.15
N LYS A 29 -4.13 -9.12 -9.90
CA LYS A 29 -4.15 -10.57 -9.74
C LYS A 29 -3.02 -11.20 -10.52
N ASP A 30 -2.35 -12.19 -9.93
CA ASP A 30 -1.40 -13.02 -10.66
C ASP A 30 -2.13 -14.00 -11.57
N SER A 31 -1.59 -14.22 -12.76
CA SER A 31 -2.20 -15.11 -13.76
C SER A 31 -2.03 -16.58 -13.41
N THR A 32 -0.98 -16.94 -12.68
CA THR A 32 -0.61 -18.34 -12.41
C THR A 32 -1.18 -18.81 -11.08
N THR A 33 -1.05 -18.01 -10.01
CA THR A 33 -1.54 -18.40 -8.68
C THR A 33 -2.93 -17.86 -8.34
N GLY A 34 -3.43 -16.89 -9.11
CA GLY A 34 -4.72 -16.23 -8.83
C GLY A 34 -4.71 -15.28 -7.62
N GLU A 35 -3.58 -15.17 -6.91
CA GLU A 35 -3.44 -14.31 -5.73
C GLU A 35 -3.34 -12.83 -6.09
N THR A 36 -3.87 -11.98 -5.21
CA THR A 36 -3.81 -10.52 -5.38
C THR A 36 -2.53 -9.97 -4.77
N HIS A 37 -1.75 -9.24 -5.55
CA HIS A 37 -0.46 -8.67 -5.14
C HIS A 37 -0.33 -7.21 -5.56
N PRO A 38 0.53 -6.41 -4.90
CA PRO A 38 0.85 -5.07 -5.34
C PRO A 38 1.45 -5.09 -6.75
N ARG A 39 0.95 -4.21 -7.62
CA ARG A 39 1.38 -4.16 -9.02
C ARG A 39 2.90 -3.99 -9.13
N HIS A 40 3.50 -4.74 -10.05
CA HIS A 40 4.95 -4.75 -10.31
C HIS A 40 5.82 -5.19 -9.12
N ARG A 41 5.27 -5.94 -8.16
CA ARG A 41 6.04 -6.57 -7.08
C ARG A 41 5.91 -8.08 -7.16
N ALA A 42 6.98 -8.78 -6.75
CA ALA A 42 6.91 -10.22 -6.55
C ALA A 42 6.10 -10.52 -5.29
N HIS A 43 5.39 -11.65 -5.28
CA HIS A 43 4.62 -12.14 -4.14
C HIS A 43 4.98 -13.58 -3.84
N VAL A 44 4.73 -13.99 -2.59
CA VAL A 44 4.96 -15.36 -2.14
C VAL A 44 3.64 -16.08 -2.16
N SER A 45 3.58 -17.18 -2.93
CA SER A 45 2.44 -18.09 -2.97
C SER A 45 2.97 -19.50 -2.69
N GLU A 46 2.35 -20.21 -1.74
CA GLU A 46 2.74 -21.57 -1.35
C GLU A 46 4.25 -21.73 -1.02
N GLY A 47 4.86 -20.72 -0.39
CA GLY A 47 6.28 -20.74 0.00
C GLY A 47 7.28 -20.46 -1.13
N LYS A 48 6.78 -20.25 -2.36
CA LYS A 48 7.55 -19.94 -3.57
C LYS A 48 7.36 -18.48 -3.96
N LEU A 49 8.39 -17.86 -4.54
CA LEU A 49 8.34 -16.47 -4.99
C LEU A 49 7.92 -16.41 -6.46
N TYR A 50 6.83 -15.69 -6.74
CA TYR A 50 6.29 -15.50 -8.09
C TYR A 50 6.37 -14.04 -8.53
N TYR A 51 6.60 -13.85 -9.82
CA TYR A 51 6.53 -12.55 -10.48
C TYR A 51 6.12 -12.72 -11.93
N LYS A 52 5.12 -11.94 -12.38
CA LYS A 52 4.58 -12.02 -13.75
C LYS A 52 4.24 -13.46 -14.17
N GLY A 53 3.61 -14.22 -13.28
CA GLY A 53 3.23 -15.61 -13.50
C GLY A 53 4.39 -16.62 -13.60
N LYS A 54 5.64 -16.21 -13.35
CA LYS A 54 6.81 -17.10 -13.36
C LYS A 54 7.32 -17.34 -11.94
N LEU A 55 7.80 -18.56 -11.70
CA LEU A 55 8.54 -18.91 -10.50
C LEU A 55 9.92 -18.22 -10.55
N VAL A 56 10.18 -17.33 -9.60
CA VAL A 56 11.45 -16.59 -9.48
C VAL A 56 12.38 -17.31 -8.52
N ALA A 57 11.85 -17.85 -7.42
CA ALA A 57 12.62 -18.62 -6.44
C ALA A 57 11.76 -19.71 -5.81
N GLU A 58 12.35 -20.89 -5.65
CA GLU A 58 11.69 -22.03 -4.99
C GLU A 58 11.52 -21.82 -3.48
N LYS A 59 12.41 -21.03 -2.88
CA LYS A 59 12.36 -20.64 -1.48
C LYS A 59 12.12 -19.14 -1.37
N ALA A 60 11.03 -18.75 -0.70
CA ALA A 60 10.79 -17.35 -0.38
C ALA A 60 11.97 -16.77 0.42
N PRO A 61 12.41 -15.54 0.11
CA PRO A 61 13.41 -14.86 0.92
C PRO A 61 12.87 -14.67 2.34
N ALA A 62 13.73 -14.89 3.34
CA ALA A 62 13.38 -14.59 4.73
C ALA A 62 12.95 -13.11 4.80
N LYS A 63 11.75 -12.87 5.34
CA LYS A 63 11.24 -11.52 5.54
C LYS A 63 12.19 -10.82 6.51
N ALA A 64 12.85 -9.76 6.04
CA ALA A 64 13.74 -8.93 6.85
C ALA A 64 12.95 -8.17 7.92
#